data_AF-A0A418WW59-F1
#
_entry.id   AF-A0A418WW59-F1
#
_cell.length_a   1.000
_cell.length_b   1.000
_cell.length_c   1.000
_cell.angle_alpha   90.00
_cell.angle_beta   90.00
_cell.angle_gamma   90.00
#
_symmetry.space_group_name_H-M   'P 1'
#
loop_
_entity.id
_entity.type
_entity.pdbx_description
1 polymer ?
#
loop_
_entity_poly.entity_id
_entity_poly.type
_entity_poly.pdbx_seq_one_letter_code
_entity_poly.pdbx_strand_id
1 'polypeptide(L)'
;MRRKIVRETESRELIIAIGLVWGHLNASQFEEAWQLAKACLRIWPEDRRLAMMCAYAAVELLEPLDDRMRVLLSQGGCSEWEALVLRRAEMHNEAMAE
;
A
#
# COMPACT_ATOMS: atom_id res chain seq x y z
N MET A 1 1.84 -29.43 -0.69
CA MET A 1 1.76 -29.00 -2.11
C MET A 1 2.51 -27.69 -2.29
N ARG A 2 3.61 -27.67 -3.04
CA ARG A 2 4.38 -26.46 -3.35
C ARG A 2 3.56 -25.65 -4.37
N ARG A 3 3.06 -24.45 -4.00
CA ARG A 3 2.35 -23.56 -4.94
C ARG A 3 3.28 -23.27 -6.12
N LYS A 4 2.82 -23.63 -7.32
CA LYS A 4 3.50 -23.35 -8.57
C LYS A 4 3.45 -21.84 -8.77
N ILE A 5 4.58 -21.16 -8.69
CA ILE A 5 4.67 -19.72 -9.01
C ILE A 5 4.47 -19.62 -10.51
N VAL A 6 3.22 -19.46 -10.93
CA VAL A 6 2.90 -19.00 -12.27
C VAL A 6 3.33 -17.55 -12.27
N ARG A 7 4.46 -17.23 -12.91
CA ARG A 7 4.74 -15.85 -13.31
C ARG A 7 3.71 -15.53 -14.39
N GLU A 8 2.51 -15.19 -13.94
CA GLU A 8 1.43 -14.69 -14.78
C GLU A 8 1.94 -13.39 -15.39
N THR A 9 1.87 -13.30 -16.70
CA THR A 9 1.82 -12.03 -17.41
C THR A 9 0.88 -11.12 -16.62
N GLU A 10 1.41 -10.05 -16.01
CA GLU A 10 0.58 -9.15 -15.20
C GLU A 10 -0.66 -8.77 -15.99
N SER A 11 -1.84 -9.03 -15.42
CA SER A 11 -3.09 -8.64 -16.07
C SER A 11 -2.99 -7.15 -16.38
N ARG A 12 -3.35 -6.77 -17.60
CA ARG A 12 -3.38 -5.37 -18.04
C ARG A 12 -4.18 -4.50 -17.06
N GLU A 13 -5.21 -5.08 -16.44
CA GLU A 13 -6.04 -4.43 -15.42
C GLU A 13 -5.25 -4.11 -14.15
N LEU A 14 -4.34 -4.99 -13.70
CA LEU A 14 -3.50 -4.76 -12.52
C LEU A 14 -2.51 -3.60 -12.78
N ILE A 15 -1.89 -3.57 -13.96
CA ILE A 15 -0.98 -2.48 -14.35
C ILE A 15 -1.73 -1.13 -14.34
N ILE A 16 -2.96 -1.11 -14.89
CA ILE A 16 -3.80 0.09 -14.89
C ILE A 16 -4.18 0.50 -13.46
N ALA A 17 -4.60 -0.46 -12.63
CA ALA A 17 -4.97 -0.21 -11.24
C ALA A 17 -3.80 0.41 -10.44
N ILE A 18 -2.60 -0.15 -10.57
CA ILE A 18 -1.38 0.38 -9.95
C ILE A 18 -1.11 1.80 -10.46
N GLY A 19 -1.19 2.02 -11.77
CA GLY A 19 -0.98 3.34 -12.36
C GLY A 19 -1.98 4.39 -11.85
N LEU A 20 -3.25 4.03 -11.69
CA LEU A 20 -4.29 4.92 -11.17
C LEU A 20 -4.08 5.27 -9.70
N VAL A 21 -3.80 4.27 -8.86
CA VAL A 21 -3.48 4.50 -7.44
C VAL A 21 -2.28 5.43 -7.31
N TRP A 22 -1.22 5.16 -8.08
CA TRP A 22 -0.04 6.03 -8.10
C TRP A 22 -0.36 7.45 -8.59
N GLY A 23 -1.25 7.60 -9.57
CA GLY A 23 -1.73 8.90 -10.04
C GLY A 23 -2.37 9.72 -8.91
N HIS A 24 -3.28 9.11 -8.15
CA HIS A 24 -3.91 9.77 -7.00
C HIS A 24 -2.89 10.16 -5.92
N LEU A 25 -1.93 9.28 -5.61
CA LEU A 25 -0.86 9.58 -4.66
C LEU A 25 -0.03 10.79 -5.07
N ASN A 26 0.38 10.87 -6.34
CA ASN A 26 1.14 12.03 -6.83
C ASN A 26 0.33 13.33 -6.84
N ALA A 27 -1.00 13.23 -6.96
CA ALA A 27 -1.90 14.36 -6.86
C ALA A 27 -2.26 14.73 -5.41
N SER A 28 -1.67 14.08 -4.41
CA SER A 28 -2.01 14.22 -2.98
C SER A 28 -3.47 13.91 -2.66
N GLN A 29 -4.14 13.13 -3.50
CA GLN A 29 -5.50 12.64 -3.34
C GLN A 29 -5.47 11.35 -2.49
N PHE A 30 -5.09 11.49 -1.22
CA PHE A 30 -4.80 10.35 -0.35
C PHE A 30 -6.04 9.53 -0.02
N GLU A 31 -7.21 10.18 0.16
CA GLU A 31 -8.46 9.48 0.43
C GLU A 31 -8.87 8.59 -0.75
N GLU A 32 -8.83 9.13 -1.96
CA GLU A 32 -9.14 8.41 -3.19
C GLU A 32 -8.11 7.29 -3.45
N ALA A 33 -6.82 7.58 -3.24
CA ALA A 33 -5.77 6.58 -3.35
C ALA A 33 -5.98 5.42 -2.37
N TRP A 34 -6.33 5.73 -1.11
CA TRP A 34 -6.57 4.73 -0.07
C TRP A 34 -7.78 3.86 -0.40
N GLN A 35 -8.92 4.48 -0.72
CA GLN A 35 -10.15 3.77 -1.07
C GLN A 35 -9.95 2.87 -2.30
N LEU A 36 -9.29 3.40 -3.35
CA LEU A 36 -8.99 2.64 -4.56
C LEU A 36 -8.05 1.47 -4.28
N ALA A 37 -6.93 1.71 -3.60
CA ALA A 37 -5.95 0.67 -3.29
C ALA A 37 -6.57 -0.45 -2.43
N LYS A 38 -7.40 -0.10 -1.44
CA LYS A 38 -8.14 -1.05 -0.61
C LYS A 38 -9.10 -1.90 -1.44
N ALA A 39 -9.80 -1.30 -2.41
CA ALA A 39 -10.65 -2.04 -3.34
C ALA A 39 -9.84 -2.97 -4.25
N CYS A 40 -8.72 -2.51 -4.81
CA CYS A 40 -7.82 -3.31 -5.64
C CYS A 40 -7.25 -4.52 -4.87
N LEU A 41 -6.92 -4.37 -3.58
CA LEU A 41 -6.45 -5.47 -2.73
C LEU A 41 -7.50 -6.55 -2.45
N ARG A 42 -8.79 -6.31 -2.71
CA ARG A 42 -9.81 -7.35 -2.68
C ARG A 42 -9.73 -8.26 -3.90
N ILE A 43 -9.21 -7.75 -5.01
CA ILE A 43 -9.04 -8.47 -6.28
C ILE A 43 -7.65 -9.12 -6.35
N TRP A 44 -6.61 -8.38 -5.96
CA TRP A 44 -5.22 -8.82 -5.95
C TRP A 44 -4.64 -8.79 -4.52
N PRO A 45 -5.07 -9.72 -3.65
CA PRO A 45 -4.75 -9.70 -2.22
C PRO A 45 -3.26 -9.87 -1.88
N GLU A 46 -2.48 -10.42 -2.80
CA GLU A 46 -1.05 -10.69 -2.62
C GLU A 46 -0.16 -9.67 -3.37
N ASP A 47 -0.75 -8.68 -4.06
CA ASP A 47 0.05 -7.66 -4.76
C ASP A 47 0.67 -6.67 -3.77
N ARG A 48 2.00 -6.71 -3.71
CA ARG A 48 2.78 -5.94 -2.73
C ARG A 48 2.77 -4.44 -3.05
N ARG A 49 2.74 -4.05 -4.32
CA ARG A 49 2.75 -2.62 -4.71
C ARG A 49 1.47 -1.95 -4.25
N LEU A 50 0.33 -2.59 -4.50
CA LEU A 50 -0.97 -2.12 -4.02
C LEU A 50 -1.01 -2.04 -2.49
N ALA A 51 -0.43 -3.03 -1.79
CA ALA A 51 -0.35 -3.01 -0.33
C ALA A 51 0.49 -1.84 0.20
N MET A 52 1.64 -1.59 -0.42
CA MET A 52 2.52 -0.47 -0.05
C MET A 52 1.88 0.89 -0.34
N MET A 53 1.21 1.03 -1.49
CA MET A 53 0.49 2.26 -1.83
C MET A 53 -0.70 2.51 -0.89
N CYS A 54 -1.44 1.46 -0.55
CA CYS A 54 -2.54 1.53 0.42
C CYS A 54 -2.03 1.98 1.80
N ALA A 55 -0.91 1.42 2.27
CA ALA A 55 -0.33 1.77 3.55
C ALA A 55 0.20 3.19 3.59
N TYR A 56 0.85 3.63 2.51
CA TYR A 56 1.28 5.01 2.38
C TYR A 56 0.09 5.97 2.46
N ALA A 57 -0.98 5.72 1.68
CA ALA A 57 -2.19 6.55 1.71
C ALA A 57 -2.87 6.57 3.09
N ALA A 58 -2.95 5.42 3.77
CA ALA A 58 -3.53 5.33 5.11
C ALA A 58 -2.77 6.19 6.12
N VAL A 59 -1.43 6.17 6.08
CA VAL A 59 -0.60 6.98 6.98
C VAL A 59 -0.81 8.48 6.75
N GLU A 60 -0.91 8.94 5.50
CA GLU A 60 -1.20 10.35 5.20
C GLU A 60 -2.60 10.79 5.68
N LEU A 61 -3.52 9.84 5.85
CA LEU A 61 -4.87 10.07 6.37
C LEU A 61 -4.99 9.88 7.89
N LEU A 62 -3.88 9.58 8.59
CA LEU A 62 -3.88 9.21 10.01
C LEU A 62 -4.70 7.95 10.33
N GLU A 63 -4.95 7.11 9.32
CA GLU A 63 -5.65 5.85 9.49
C GLU A 63 -4.68 4.78 10.02
N PRO A 64 -5.11 3.91 10.94
CA PRO A 64 -4.25 2.87 11.48
C PRO A 64 -3.86 1.85 10.41
N LEU A 65 -2.58 1.49 10.39
CA LEU A 65 -2.08 0.37 9.59
C LEU A 65 -2.52 -0.96 10.21
N ASP A 66 -3.34 -1.71 9.48
CA ASP A 66 -3.73 -3.06 9.88
C ASP A 66 -2.55 -4.05 9.85
N ASP A 67 -2.67 -5.15 10.60
CA ASP A 67 -1.60 -6.14 10.74
C ASP A 67 -1.18 -6.77 9.41
N ARG A 68 -2.13 -6.91 8.48
CA ARG A 68 -1.87 -7.48 7.17
C ARG A 68 -1.02 -6.55 6.32
N MET A 69 -1.29 -5.24 6.37
CA MET A 69 -0.52 -4.21 5.68
C MET A 69 0.89 -4.12 6.26
N ARG A 70 1.05 -4.23 7.58
CA ARG A 70 2.38 -4.32 8.23
C ARG A 70 3.18 -5.52 7.74
N VAL A 71 2.56 -6.69 7.67
CA VAL A 71 3.22 -7.90 7.14
C VAL A 71 3.60 -7.73 5.67
N LEU A 72 2.71 -7.18 4.84
CA LEU A 72 2.97 -6.99 3.41
C LEU A 72 4.07 -5.93 3.16
N LEU A 73 4.14 -4.87 3.96
CA LEU A 73 5.23 -3.89 3.93
C LEU A 73 6.58 -4.55 4.19
N SER A 74 6.68 -5.34 5.26
CA SER A 74 7.93 -6.06 5.62
C SER A 74 8.38 -7.09 4.56
N GLN A 75 7.46 -7.53 3.70
CA GLN A 75 7.73 -8.44 2.59
C GLN A 75 7.93 -7.72 1.25
N GLY A 76 7.73 -6.40 1.19
CA GLY A 76 7.77 -5.59 -0.02
C GLY A 76 9.13 -5.59 -0.73
N GLY A 77 10.21 -5.88 0.00
CA GLY A 77 11.57 -5.94 -0.55
C GLY A 77 12.15 -4.57 -0.91
N CYS A 78 11.50 -3.48 -0.49
CA CYS A 78 11.99 -2.11 -0.61
C CYS A 78 12.00 -1.46 0.78
N SER A 79 13.14 -1.62 1.45
CA SER A 79 13.37 -1.15 2.82
C SER A 79 13.19 0.36 2.98
N GLU A 80 13.51 1.13 1.94
CA GLU A 80 13.42 2.58 1.94
C GLU A 80 11.96 3.05 2.03
N TRP A 81 11.07 2.35 1.32
CA TRP A 81 9.65 2.68 1.31
C TRP A 81 8.96 2.22 2.59
N GLU A 82 9.30 1.04 3.09
CA GLU A 82 8.85 0.58 4.40
C GLU A 82 9.27 1.58 5.50
N ALA A 83 10.53 2.00 5.51
CA ALA A 83 11.03 2.99 6.47
C ALA A 83 10.33 4.35 6.33
N LEU A 84 9.98 4.79 5.12
CA LEU A 84 9.22 6.02 4.91
C LEU A 84 7.83 5.95 5.56
N VAL A 85 7.09 4.86 5.29
CA VAL A 85 5.73 4.67 5.82
C VAL A 85 5.75 4.59 7.35
N LEU A 86 6.70 3.85 7.92
CA LEU A 86 6.85 3.74 9.38
C LEU A 86 7.20 5.07 10.04
N ARG A 87 8.18 5.82 9.50
CA ARG A 87 8.55 7.14 10.03
C ARG A 87 7.36 8.10 10.05
N ARG A 88 6.55 8.11 8.99
CA ARG A 88 5.37 8.98 8.94
C ARG A 88 4.29 8.55 9.94
N ALA A 89 4.08 7.25 10.12
CA ALA A 89 3.18 6.76 11.15
C ALA A 89 3.64 7.18 12.56
N GLU A 90 4.96 7.17 12.83
CA GLU A 90 5.55 7.62 14.10
C GLU A 90 5.35 9.12 14.33
N MET A 91 5.67 9.97 13.34
CA MET A 91 5.47 11.43 13.43
C MET A 91 4.03 11.81 13.80
N HIS A 92 3.06 11.06 13.28
CA HIS A 92 1.65 11.30 13.57
C HIS A 92 1.25 10.84 14.97
N ASN A 93 1.81 9.74 15.47
CA ASN A 93 1.58 9.31 16.84
C ASN A 93 2.14 10.30 17.86
N GLU A 94 3.29 10.92 17.57
CA GLU A 94 3.88 11.96 18.41
C GLU A 94 3.03 13.24 18.43
N ALA A 95 2.53 13.68 17.27
CA ALA A 95 1.65 14.86 17.17
C ALA A 95 0.30 14.70 17.87
N MET A 96 -0.15 13.46 18.10
CA MET A 96 -1.39 13.16 18.84
C MET A 96 -1.20 13.01 20.35
N ALA A 97 0.05 12.99 20.84
CA ALA A 97 0.40 12.78 22.25
C ALA A 97 0.66 14.09 23.01
N GLU A 98 0.75 15.23 22.32
CA GLU A 98 0.82 16.60 22.88
C GLU A 98 -0.57 17.21 23.09
#